data_AF-A0A496W9T2-F1
#
_entry.id   AF-A0A496W9T2-F1
#
_cell.length_a   1.000
_cell.length_b   1.000
_cell.length_c   1.000
_cell.angle_alpha   90.00
_cell.angle_beta   90.00
_cell.angle_gamma   90.00
#
_symmetry.space_group_name_H-M   'P 1'
#
loop_
_entity.id
_entity.type
_entity.pdbx_description
1 polymer ?
#
loop_
_entity_poly.entity_id
_entity_poly.type
_entity_poly.pdbx_seq_one_letter_code
_entity_poly.pdbx_strand_id
1 'polypeptide(L)'
;MMFTLSEKILGRDWLIGLIIGIILIISTYSWLQPLEQIAYDWSIRQMNRHANDKIVVVAIDEKSLAQLGDWPWSRSVLAQMIDLLGPYSQVIGTSLGLAQAQTHPGQLYLDELATFYTHSKSLNVLHEQLAQLDTLIDKVKRIRTRYAKDKKYIKKLDKFYNNSVLLSELPDTLTTLQDKLQAARVDLDSDLRLANSFKQADQVILGMPFMFEGEARLAPTLPNYVQKQCIKVIRAPFDNLGKIAQPPLGVNAMPPLPILGKSVSGIGHFNLLDARHLPLVVKYQQSYFPSLPLLLAAKSLGYDANNIEIRLTKGISLGELQINTDSALYLRPFFYQDTQQSSFRVDSYIDVLLGRIPATQYQDKIVLIGITAPHETVLHSTPLGEMPSVLVLAHTLSSLLNQDFFRVPNWALGLQTSAFILVVAYLGFLLPTLKRPYAVMVLTSST
;
A
#
# COMPACT_ATOMS: atom_id res chain seq x y z
N MET A 1 65.58 2.16 43.16
CA MET A 1 64.28 2.78 43.48
C MET A 1 63.22 2.00 42.72
N MET A 2 62.64 0.97 43.37
CA MET A 2 61.60 0.13 42.79
C MET A 2 60.30 0.93 42.76
N PHE A 3 60.00 1.53 41.61
CA PHE A 3 58.68 2.11 41.37
C PHE A 3 57.66 0.97 41.34
N THR A 4 56.77 0.97 42.32
CA THR A 4 55.70 -0.02 42.43
C THR A 4 54.75 0.14 41.24
N LEU A 5 54.25 -0.97 40.70
CA LEU A 5 53.32 -1.00 39.56
C LEU A 5 52.09 -0.09 39.76
N SER A 6 51.78 0.20 41.02
CA SER A 6 50.71 1.09 41.51
C SER A 6 50.82 2.53 40.99
N GLU A 7 52.02 3.13 40.95
CA GLU A 7 52.17 4.56 40.64
C GLU A 7 52.07 4.89 39.14
N LYS A 8 52.29 3.91 38.26
CA LYS A 8 52.17 4.10 36.80
C LYS A 8 50.74 3.97 36.29
N ILE A 9 49.90 3.24 37.03
CA ILE A 9 48.49 3.02 36.68
C ILE A 9 47.62 4.19 37.19
N LEU A 10 48.11 4.96 38.17
CA LEU A 10 47.44 6.13 38.75
C LEU A 10 47.82 7.47 38.06
N GLY A 11 48.21 7.45 36.79
CA GLY A 11 48.44 8.66 36.00
C GLY A 11 47.13 9.25 35.45
N ARG A 12 47.08 10.58 35.29
CA ARG A 12 45.95 11.36 34.71
C ARG A 12 45.45 10.84 33.35
N ASP A 13 46.27 10.05 32.66
CA ASP A 13 45.98 9.47 31.34
C ASP A 13 44.98 8.30 31.39
N TRP A 14 44.94 7.52 32.47
CA TRP A 14 43.95 6.44 32.62
C TRP A 14 42.53 6.98 32.81
N LEU A 15 42.40 8.11 33.50
CA LEU A 15 41.13 8.83 33.65
C LEU A 15 40.60 9.32 32.29
N ILE A 16 41.48 9.80 31.40
CA ILE A 16 41.09 10.23 30.05
C ILE A 16 40.62 9.02 29.24
N GLY A 17 41.32 7.88 29.30
CA GLY A 17 40.91 6.64 28.64
C GLY A 17 39.58 6.08 29.18
N LEU A 18 39.35 6.20 30.49
CA LEU A 18 38.10 5.79 31.13
C LEU A 18 36.94 6.72 30.79
N ILE A 19 37.16 8.04 30.73
CA ILE A 19 36.15 9.03 30.32
C ILE A 19 35.80 8.84 28.84
N ILE A 20 36.79 8.65 27.95
CA ILE A 20 36.55 8.33 26.53
C ILE A 20 35.81 6.99 26.42
N GLY A 21 36.19 5.98 27.21
CA GLY A 21 35.51 4.69 27.29
C GLY A 21 34.05 4.82 27.73
N ILE A 22 33.75 5.64 28.75
CA ILE A 22 32.40 5.90 29.23
C ILE A 22 31.58 6.70 28.21
N ILE A 23 32.15 7.75 27.60
CA ILE A 23 31.49 8.52 26.55
C ILE A 23 31.16 7.61 25.36
N LEU A 24 32.09 6.73 24.98
CA LEU A 24 31.85 5.75 23.93
C LEU A 24 30.80 4.70 24.35
N ILE A 25 30.83 4.19 25.58
CA ILE A 25 29.79 3.28 26.12
C ILE A 25 28.42 3.95 26.10
N ILE A 26 28.32 5.22 26.50
CA ILE A 26 27.07 5.99 26.44
C ILE A 26 26.63 6.19 24.98
N SER A 27 27.58 6.30 24.04
CA SER A 27 27.29 6.41 22.60
C SER A 27 26.96 5.07 21.89
N THR A 28 27.22 3.92 22.53
CA THR A 28 27.08 2.58 21.89
C THR A 28 25.66 2.25 21.44
N TYR A 29 24.64 2.99 21.88
CA TYR A 29 23.25 2.77 21.46
C TYR A 29 22.95 3.17 20.01
N SER A 30 23.83 3.93 19.33
CA SER A 30 23.55 4.39 17.94
C SER A 30 24.71 4.26 16.95
N TRP A 31 25.99 4.31 17.36
CA TRP A 31 27.10 4.36 16.39
C TRP A 31 27.46 3.03 15.71
N LEU A 32 26.93 1.90 16.18
CA LEU A 32 27.24 0.57 15.65
C LEU A 32 26.18 0.06 14.66
N GLN A 33 25.08 0.79 14.45
CA GLN A 33 24.08 0.50 13.43
C GLN A 33 24.67 0.34 12.02
N PRO A 34 25.66 1.15 11.57
CA PRO A 34 26.28 0.96 10.27
C PRO A 34 27.00 -0.39 10.13
N LEU A 35 27.66 -0.88 11.19
CA LEU A 35 28.32 -2.18 11.18
C LEU A 35 27.30 -3.33 11.15
N GLU A 36 26.18 -3.19 11.86
CA GLU A 36 25.07 -4.15 11.80
C GLU A 36 24.46 -4.21 10.39
N GLN A 37 24.26 -3.06 9.74
CA GLN A 37 23.80 -2.99 8.35
C GLN A 37 24.80 -3.64 7.39
N ILE A 38 26.11 -3.40 7.55
CA ILE A 38 27.15 -4.05 6.74
C ILE A 38 27.14 -5.56 6.95
N ALA A 39 27.04 -6.04 8.18
CA ALA A 39 26.99 -7.47 8.49
C ALA A 39 25.74 -8.13 7.89
N TYR A 40 24.59 -7.46 7.97
CA TYR A 40 23.35 -7.89 7.33
C TYR A 40 23.50 -7.95 5.81
N ASP A 41 24.02 -6.91 5.17
CA ASP A 41 24.22 -6.89 3.70
C ASP A 41 25.18 -7.99 3.24
N TRP A 42 26.27 -8.19 3.98
CA TRP A 42 27.22 -9.26 3.71
C TRP A 42 26.56 -10.63 3.85
N SER A 43 25.76 -10.84 4.90
CA SER A 43 25.01 -12.08 5.10
C SER A 43 24.05 -12.36 3.95
N ILE A 44 23.28 -11.36 3.51
CA ILE A 44 22.39 -11.48 2.35
C ILE A 44 23.18 -11.89 1.10
N ARG A 45 24.35 -11.31 0.89
CA ARG A 45 25.16 -11.58 -0.31
C ARG A 45 25.83 -12.95 -0.34
N GLN A 46 26.04 -13.55 0.82
CA GLN A 46 26.63 -14.89 0.93
C GLN A 46 25.59 -16.01 0.90
N MET A 47 24.39 -15.74 1.41
CA MET A 47 23.35 -16.74 1.51
C MET A 47 22.60 -16.85 0.18
N ASN A 48 22.72 -17.99 -0.50
CA ASN A 48 21.91 -18.28 -1.67
C ASN A 48 20.60 -18.95 -1.23
N ARG A 49 19.51 -18.19 -1.19
CA ARG A 49 18.15 -18.68 -0.94
C ARG A 49 17.28 -18.40 -2.16
N HIS A 50 16.30 -19.25 -2.39
CA HIS A 50 15.32 -19.05 -3.45
C HIS A 50 14.08 -18.34 -2.91
N ALA A 51 13.59 -17.38 -3.68
CA ALA A 51 12.34 -16.72 -3.38
C ALA A 51 11.15 -17.68 -3.57
N ASN A 52 9.99 -17.29 -3.06
CA ASN A 52 8.79 -18.09 -3.14
C ASN A 52 8.17 -18.00 -4.55
N ASP A 53 8.14 -19.13 -5.26
CA ASP A 53 7.63 -19.23 -6.65
C ASP A 53 6.14 -18.90 -6.81
N LYS A 54 5.39 -18.76 -5.71
CA LYS A 54 3.98 -18.34 -5.75
C LYS A 54 3.83 -16.83 -5.98
N ILE A 55 4.88 -16.03 -5.78
CA ILE A 55 4.80 -14.58 -5.88
C ILE A 55 5.10 -14.16 -7.32
N VAL A 56 4.19 -13.41 -7.92
CA VAL A 56 4.35 -12.83 -9.25
C VAL A 56 4.09 -11.32 -9.18
N VAL A 57 4.94 -10.53 -9.82
CA VAL A 57 4.80 -9.09 -9.89
C VAL A 57 4.29 -8.69 -11.26
N VAL A 58 3.17 -7.99 -11.30
CA VAL A 58 2.67 -7.32 -12.51
C VAL A 58 3.12 -5.86 -12.44
N ALA A 59 4.09 -5.55 -13.29
CA ALA A 59 4.86 -4.31 -13.26
C ALA A 59 4.25 -3.25 -14.17
N ILE A 60 3.90 -2.10 -13.59
CA ILE A 60 3.73 -0.86 -14.35
C ILE A 60 5.14 -0.37 -14.68
N ASP A 61 5.61 -0.78 -15.86
CA ASP A 61 6.95 -0.57 -16.40
C ASP A 61 6.95 0.48 -17.52
N GLU A 62 8.13 0.88 -17.98
CA GLU A 62 8.27 1.86 -19.08
C GLU A 62 7.58 1.40 -20.37
N LYS A 63 7.56 0.09 -20.64
CA LYS A 63 6.86 -0.49 -21.78
C LYS A 63 5.35 -0.26 -21.69
N SER A 64 4.77 -0.42 -20.50
CA SER A 64 3.34 -0.17 -20.28
C SER A 64 3.03 1.33 -20.36
N LEU A 65 3.89 2.19 -19.79
CA LEU A 65 3.75 3.65 -19.92
C LEU A 65 3.83 4.11 -21.37
N ALA A 66 4.74 3.55 -22.17
CA ALA A 66 4.87 3.86 -23.59
C ALA A 66 3.64 3.48 -24.43
N GLN A 67 2.86 2.48 -23.99
CA GLN A 67 1.66 2.01 -24.72
C GLN A 67 0.35 2.59 -24.18
N LEU A 68 0.24 2.79 -22.85
CA LEU A 68 -0.98 3.26 -22.17
C LEU A 68 -0.96 4.75 -21.86
N GLY A 69 0.21 5.40 -21.98
CA GLY A 69 0.43 6.80 -21.60
C GLY A 69 0.93 6.96 -20.17
N ASP A 70 1.07 8.21 -19.75
CA ASP A 70 1.61 8.57 -18.45
C ASP A 70 0.71 8.11 -17.29
N TRP A 71 1.34 7.79 -16.17
CA TRP A 71 0.65 7.47 -14.92
C TRP A 71 0.14 8.77 -14.25
N PRO A 72 -1.04 8.78 -13.58
CA PRO A 72 -1.97 7.69 -13.31
C PRO A 72 -2.97 7.39 -14.43
N TRP A 73 -3.14 6.10 -14.74
CA TRP A 73 -4.14 5.64 -15.71
C TRP A 73 -5.58 5.70 -15.20
N SER A 74 -6.54 5.53 -16.12
CA SER A 74 -7.96 5.38 -15.75
C SER A 74 -8.18 4.15 -14.86
N ARG A 75 -9.05 4.25 -13.85
CA ARG A 75 -9.45 3.12 -13.01
C ARG A 75 -10.08 1.99 -13.81
N SER A 76 -10.64 2.29 -14.99
CA SER A 76 -11.13 1.28 -15.93
C SER A 76 -10.04 0.37 -16.48
N VAL A 77 -8.79 0.85 -16.57
CA VAL A 77 -7.62 0.02 -16.94
C VAL A 77 -7.26 -0.91 -15.79
N LEU A 78 -7.24 -0.38 -14.56
CA LEU A 78 -7.02 -1.19 -13.35
C LEU A 78 -8.12 -2.26 -13.20
N ALA A 79 -9.38 -1.91 -13.46
CA ALA A 79 -10.52 -2.81 -13.38
C ALA A 79 -10.35 -4.01 -14.34
N GLN A 80 -9.96 -3.75 -15.59
CA GLN A 80 -9.70 -4.81 -16.57
C GLN A 80 -8.60 -5.78 -16.12
N MET A 81 -7.54 -5.27 -15.50
CA MET A 81 -6.48 -6.12 -14.96
C MET A 81 -7.00 -7.01 -13.82
N ILE A 82 -7.82 -6.46 -12.93
CA ILE A 82 -8.44 -7.23 -11.84
C ILE A 82 -9.41 -8.27 -12.40
N ASP A 83 -10.24 -7.92 -13.38
CA ASP A 83 -11.18 -8.83 -14.02
C ASP A 83 -10.45 -10.00 -14.71
N LEU A 84 -9.28 -9.74 -15.29
CA LEU A 84 -8.45 -10.74 -15.95
C LEU A 84 -7.76 -11.67 -14.94
N LEU A 85 -7.21 -11.11 -13.86
CA LEU A 85 -6.42 -11.86 -12.87
C LEU A 85 -7.27 -12.54 -11.80
N GLY A 86 -8.42 -11.97 -11.46
CA GLY A 86 -9.30 -12.40 -10.37
C GLY A 86 -9.67 -13.89 -10.44
N PRO A 87 -10.14 -14.43 -11.58
CA PRO A 87 -10.52 -15.84 -11.65
C PRO A 87 -9.40 -16.85 -11.41
N TYR A 88 -8.12 -16.44 -11.52
CA TYR A 88 -6.97 -17.34 -11.46
C TYR A 88 -6.10 -17.13 -10.21
N SER A 89 -5.94 -15.88 -9.78
CA SER A 89 -5.01 -15.50 -8.71
C SER A 89 -5.53 -15.95 -7.35
N GLN A 90 -4.63 -16.37 -6.47
CA GLN A 90 -4.98 -16.69 -5.08
C GLN A 90 -5.32 -15.43 -4.28
N VAL A 91 -4.46 -14.41 -4.39
CA VAL A 91 -4.59 -13.12 -3.71
C VAL A 91 -3.96 -12.04 -4.58
N ILE A 92 -4.56 -10.86 -4.65
CA ILE A 92 -4.02 -9.72 -5.40
C ILE A 92 -3.70 -8.58 -4.43
N GLY A 93 -2.43 -8.21 -4.32
CA GLY A 93 -1.96 -7.08 -3.51
C GLY A 93 -1.59 -5.89 -4.38
N THR A 94 -1.92 -4.67 -3.94
CA THR A 94 -1.45 -3.47 -4.63
C THR A 94 -1.06 -2.36 -3.66
N SER A 95 0.05 -1.69 -3.94
CA SER A 95 0.53 -0.51 -3.20
C SER A 95 0.20 0.80 -3.92
N LEU A 96 -0.73 0.78 -4.87
CA LEU A 96 -1.13 1.97 -5.62
C LEU A 96 -1.95 2.92 -4.75
N GLY A 97 -1.69 4.23 -4.89
CA GLY A 97 -2.45 5.28 -4.19
C GLY A 97 -3.87 5.43 -4.75
N LEU A 98 -4.86 4.91 -4.03
CA LEU A 98 -6.28 4.96 -4.43
C LEU A 98 -7.14 5.86 -3.53
N ALA A 99 -6.53 6.88 -2.89
CA ALA A 99 -7.21 7.70 -1.87
C ALA A 99 -8.19 8.75 -2.45
N GLN A 100 -7.92 9.23 -3.67
CA GLN A 100 -8.70 10.29 -4.31
C GLN A 100 -9.60 9.73 -5.41
N ALA A 101 -10.79 10.32 -5.56
CA ALA A 101 -11.71 10.02 -6.65
C ALA A 101 -11.12 10.48 -7.98
N GLN A 102 -11.25 9.67 -9.02
CA GLN A 102 -10.79 10.03 -10.36
C GLN A 102 -11.94 10.70 -11.12
N THR A 103 -11.77 11.98 -11.45
CA THR A 103 -12.71 12.71 -12.30
C THR A 103 -12.15 12.85 -13.71
N HIS A 104 -12.89 12.34 -14.69
CA HIS A 104 -12.59 12.58 -16.09
C HIS A 104 -13.23 13.89 -16.56
N PRO A 105 -12.56 14.72 -17.39
CA PRO A 105 -13.14 15.96 -17.91
C PRO A 105 -14.51 15.74 -18.59
N GLY A 106 -14.69 14.63 -19.31
CA GLY A 106 -15.96 14.27 -19.94
C GLY A 106 -17.09 13.94 -18.95
N GLN A 107 -16.77 13.45 -17.75
CA GLN A 107 -17.74 13.12 -16.72
C GLN A 107 -18.37 14.38 -16.12
N LEU A 108 -17.60 15.48 -16.02
CA LEU A 108 -18.10 16.78 -15.56
C LEU A 108 -19.24 17.29 -16.45
N TYR A 109 -19.05 17.24 -17.78
CA TYR A 109 -20.08 17.69 -18.73
C TYR A 109 -21.32 16.79 -18.74
N LEU A 110 -21.15 15.48 -18.52
CA LEU A 110 -22.28 14.57 -18.42
C LEU A 110 -23.04 14.71 -17.10
N ASP A 111 -22.34 14.95 -16.00
CA ASP A 111 -22.96 15.29 -14.73
C ASP A 111 -23.73 16.62 -14.83
N GLU A 112 -23.17 17.61 -15.53
CA GLU A 112 -23.85 18.88 -15.81
C GLU A 112 -25.11 18.68 -16.68
N LEU A 113 -25.01 17.89 -17.76
CA LEU A 113 -26.15 17.55 -18.62
C LEU A 113 -27.22 16.76 -17.87
N ALA A 114 -26.84 15.76 -17.09
CA ALA A 114 -27.77 14.98 -16.27
C ALA A 114 -28.42 15.84 -15.19
N THR A 115 -27.67 16.74 -14.56
CA THR A 115 -28.20 17.68 -13.56
C THR A 115 -29.17 18.66 -14.19
N PHE A 116 -28.82 19.25 -15.34
CA PHE A 116 -29.71 20.10 -16.12
C PHE A 116 -31.01 19.37 -16.46
N TYR A 117 -30.91 18.15 -16.98
CA TYR A 117 -32.07 17.36 -17.37
C TYR A 117 -32.98 17.05 -16.17
N THR A 118 -32.41 16.55 -15.08
CA THR A 118 -33.15 16.16 -13.86
C THR A 118 -33.76 17.34 -13.11
N HIS A 119 -33.12 18.51 -13.11
CA HIS A 119 -33.60 19.71 -12.40
C HIS A 119 -34.39 20.68 -13.28
N SER A 120 -34.48 20.42 -14.58
CA SER A 120 -35.27 21.25 -15.49
C SER A 120 -36.76 21.09 -15.21
N LYS A 121 -37.33 22.10 -14.56
CA LYS A 121 -38.78 22.18 -14.31
C LYS A 121 -39.59 22.08 -15.60
N SER A 122 -39.11 22.65 -16.70
CA SER A 122 -39.82 22.63 -17.98
C SER A 122 -39.85 21.23 -18.59
N LEU A 123 -38.74 20.48 -18.56
CA LEU A 123 -38.68 19.12 -19.12
C LEU A 123 -39.48 18.12 -18.29
N ASN A 124 -39.39 18.21 -16.95
CA ASN A 124 -40.13 17.32 -16.04
C ASN A 124 -41.65 17.55 -16.11
N VAL A 125 -42.08 18.81 -16.22
CA VAL A 125 -43.50 19.17 -16.34
C VAL A 125 -44.04 18.87 -17.75
N LEU A 126 -43.19 18.89 -18.78
CA LEU A 126 -43.60 18.63 -20.16
C LEU A 126 -44.22 17.24 -20.31
N HIS A 127 -43.62 16.23 -19.66
CA HIS A 127 -44.13 14.86 -19.70
C HIS A 127 -45.55 14.78 -19.13
N GLU A 128 -45.77 15.39 -17.96
CA GLU A 128 -47.08 15.41 -17.30
C GLU A 128 -48.12 16.21 -18.10
N GLN A 129 -47.72 17.34 -18.67
CA GLN A 129 -48.60 18.18 -19.51
C GLN A 129 -48.99 17.50 -20.82
N LEU A 130 -48.06 16.76 -21.45
CA LEU A 130 -48.35 15.98 -22.66
C LEU A 130 -49.30 14.82 -22.36
N ALA A 131 -49.13 14.13 -21.23
CA ALA A 131 -50.07 13.11 -20.77
C ALA A 131 -51.46 13.70 -20.49
N GLN A 132 -51.55 14.85 -19.83
CA GLN A 132 -52.82 15.55 -19.60
C GLN A 132 -53.49 15.95 -20.92
N LEU A 133 -52.72 16.48 -21.88
CA LEU A 133 -53.21 16.83 -23.21
C LEU A 133 -53.79 15.61 -23.94
N ASP A 134 -53.13 14.45 -23.87
CA ASP A 134 -53.63 13.21 -24.45
C ASP A 134 -55.00 12.85 -23.86
N THR A 135 -55.13 12.87 -22.53
CA THR A 135 -56.43 12.58 -21.88
C THR A 135 -57.53 13.57 -22.28
N LEU A 136 -57.20 14.85 -22.50
CA LEU A 136 -58.15 15.87 -22.92
C LEU A 136 -58.60 15.64 -24.37
N ILE A 137 -57.66 15.32 -25.25
CA ILE A 137 -57.95 14.97 -26.64
C ILE A 137 -58.81 13.71 -26.70
N ASP A 138 -58.52 12.72 -25.86
CA ASP A 138 -59.28 11.48 -25.77
C ASP A 138 -60.71 11.70 -25.25
N LYS A 139 -60.90 12.63 -24.30
CA LYS A 139 -62.23 13.11 -23.89
C LYS A 139 -62.96 13.80 -25.04
N VAL A 140 -62.30 14.64 -25.82
CA VAL A 140 -62.88 15.31 -26.99
C VAL A 140 -63.31 14.31 -28.07
N LYS A 141 -62.54 13.23 -28.31
CA LYS A 141 -62.89 12.15 -29.24
C LYS A 141 -64.20 11.42 -28.85
N ARG A 142 -64.48 11.31 -27.54
CA ARG A 142 -65.64 10.59 -27.01
C ARG A 142 -66.95 11.39 -27.06
N ILE A 143 -66.91 12.68 -27.38
CA ILE A 143 -68.10 13.53 -27.45
C ILE A 143 -68.99 13.10 -28.64
N ARG A 144 -70.22 12.65 -28.36
CA ARG A 144 -71.25 12.39 -29.37
C ARG A 144 -71.95 13.70 -29.76
N THR A 145 -71.58 14.30 -30.89
CA THR A 145 -72.23 15.51 -31.43
C THR A 145 -73.22 15.18 -32.56
N ARG A 146 -74.35 15.89 -32.63
CA ARG A 146 -75.36 15.79 -33.70
C ARG A 146 -75.06 16.68 -34.91
N TYR A 147 -74.13 17.63 -34.77
CA TYR A 147 -73.78 18.61 -35.81
C TYR A 147 -72.59 18.13 -36.65
N ALA A 148 -72.80 17.99 -37.97
CA ALA A 148 -71.81 17.48 -38.91
C ALA A 148 -70.53 18.33 -39.01
N LYS A 149 -70.64 19.65 -38.75
CA LYS A 149 -69.51 20.60 -38.77
C LYS A 149 -68.51 20.30 -37.66
N ASP A 150 -68.98 20.00 -36.45
CA ASP A 150 -68.14 19.71 -35.28
C ASP A 150 -67.37 18.41 -35.46
N LYS A 151 -68.03 17.40 -36.05
CA LYS A 151 -67.40 16.11 -36.39
C LYS A 151 -66.22 16.27 -37.36
N LYS A 152 -66.28 17.25 -38.26
CA LYS A 152 -65.18 17.58 -39.19
C LYS A 152 -63.99 18.23 -38.49
N TYR A 153 -64.22 19.11 -37.50
CA TYR A 153 -63.16 19.76 -36.73
C TYR A 153 -62.48 18.79 -35.78
N ILE A 154 -63.24 17.96 -35.05
CA ILE A 154 -62.69 16.91 -34.17
C ILE A 154 -61.79 15.96 -34.98
N LYS A 155 -62.23 15.54 -36.19
CA LYS A 155 -61.44 14.66 -37.06
C LYS A 155 -60.16 15.33 -37.61
N LYS A 156 -60.18 16.64 -37.85
CA LYS A 156 -58.96 17.40 -38.23
C LYS A 156 -57.98 17.51 -37.06
N LEU A 157 -58.48 17.74 -35.86
CA LEU A 157 -57.67 17.91 -34.65
C LEU A 157 -57.03 16.59 -34.23
N ASP A 158 -57.79 15.49 -34.31
CA ASP A 158 -57.28 14.12 -34.13
C ASP A 158 -56.22 13.76 -35.19
N LYS A 159 -56.46 14.09 -36.47
CA LYS A 159 -55.46 13.88 -37.53
C LYS A 159 -54.19 14.71 -37.32
N PHE A 160 -54.30 15.94 -36.83
CA PHE A 160 -53.14 16.77 -36.51
C PHE A 160 -52.37 16.20 -35.31
N TYR A 161 -53.07 15.80 -34.25
CA TYR A 161 -52.47 15.23 -33.04
C TYR A 161 -51.72 13.94 -33.35
N ASN A 162 -52.36 12.98 -34.01
CA ASN A 162 -51.75 11.68 -34.32
C ASN A 162 -50.60 11.76 -35.36
N ASN A 163 -50.54 12.84 -36.15
CA ASN A 163 -49.47 13.06 -37.13
C ASN A 163 -48.33 13.94 -36.58
N SER A 164 -48.46 14.47 -35.37
CA SER A 164 -47.46 15.35 -34.77
C SER A 164 -46.40 14.54 -34.04
N VAL A 165 -45.26 14.33 -34.69
CA VAL A 165 -44.06 13.67 -34.15
C VAL A 165 -43.66 14.24 -32.77
N LEU A 166 -43.82 15.56 -32.60
CA LEU A 166 -43.54 16.30 -31.36
C LEU A 166 -44.45 15.91 -30.17
N LEU A 167 -45.63 15.34 -30.41
CA LEU A 167 -46.60 15.01 -29.36
C LEU A 167 -46.64 13.50 -29.08
N SER A 168 -46.35 12.67 -30.08
CA SER A 168 -46.35 11.22 -29.94
C SER A 168 -44.99 10.63 -29.54
N GLU A 169 -43.87 11.17 -30.04
CA GLU A 169 -42.53 10.56 -29.84
C GLU A 169 -41.66 11.31 -28.82
N LEU A 170 -41.99 12.56 -28.49
CA LEU A 170 -41.20 13.39 -27.58
C LEU A 170 -41.12 12.84 -26.14
N PRO A 171 -42.21 12.31 -25.54
CA PRO A 171 -42.14 11.69 -24.21
C PRO A 171 -41.16 10.50 -24.15
N ASP A 172 -41.24 9.62 -25.15
CA ASP A 172 -40.41 8.40 -25.22
C ASP A 172 -38.95 8.72 -25.57
N THR A 173 -38.71 9.71 -26.40
CA THR A 173 -37.34 10.16 -26.71
C THR A 173 -36.68 10.85 -25.52
N LEU A 174 -37.45 11.60 -24.72
CA LEU A 174 -36.98 12.21 -23.47
C LEU A 174 -36.60 11.15 -22.42
N THR A 175 -37.45 10.14 -22.18
CA THR A 175 -37.10 9.03 -21.28
C THR A 175 -35.89 8.24 -21.80
N THR A 176 -35.84 7.94 -23.11
CA THR A 176 -34.69 7.27 -23.73
C THR A 176 -33.40 8.08 -23.58
N LEU A 177 -33.45 9.40 -23.73
CA LEU A 177 -32.30 10.28 -23.54
C LEU A 177 -31.83 10.26 -22.08
N GLN A 178 -32.76 10.30 -21.13
CA GLN A 178 -32.44 10.18 -19.71
C GLN A 178 -31.75 8.85 -19.39
N ASP A 179 -32.27 7.74 -19.90
CA ASP A 179 -31.69 6.41 -19.72
C ASP A 179 -30.30 6.32 -20.33
N LYS A 180 -30.10 6.89 -21.54
CA LYS A 180 -28.79 6.94 -22.20
C LYS A 180 -27.78 7.81 -21.44
N LEU A 181 -28.22 8.96 -20.90
CA LEU A 181 -27.37 9.82 -20.06
C LEU A 181 -26.97 9.12 -18.77
N GLN A 182 -27.92 8.43 -18.12
CA GLN A 182 -27.65 7.67 -16.91
C GLN A 182 -26.72 6.47 -17.18
N ALA A 183 -26.92 5.75 -18.28
CA ALA A 183 -26.04 4.66 -18.71
C ALA A 183 -24.62 5.17 -19.00
N ALA A 184 -24.49 6.28 -19.74
CA ALA A 184 -23.19 6.90 -20.01
C ALA A 184 -22.48 7.34 -18.72
N ARG A 185 -23.23 7.86 -17.73
CA ARG A 185 -22.68 8.24 -16.42
C ARG A 185 -22.10 7.04 -15.67
N VAL A 186 -22.82 5.91 -15.66
CA VAL A 186 -22.37 4.68 -14.99
C VAL A 186 -21.16 4.08 -15.70
N ASP A 187 -21.18 4.04 -17.04
CA ASP A 187 -20.06 3.49 -17.83
C ASP A 187 -18.77 4.31 -17.70
N LEU A 188 -18.90 5.62 -17.46
CA LEU A 188 -17.77 6.51 -17.25
C LEU A 188 -17.31 6.62 -15.79
N ASP A 189 -18.07 6.08 -14.84
CA ASP A 189 -17.64 6.00 -13.44
C ASP A 189 -16.61 4.89 -13.26
N SER A 190 -15.37 5.26 -13.54
CA SER A 190 -14.23 4.35 -13.50
C SER A 190 -13.93 3.84 -12.08
N ASP A 191 -14.21 4.63 -11.03
CA ASP A 191 -14.05 4.22 -9.62
C ASP A 191 -15.10 3.16 -9.25
N LEU A 192 -16.36 3.34 -9.67
CA LEU A 192 -17.42 2.35 -9.48
C LEU A 192 -17.11 1.04 -10.22
N ARG A 193 -16.60 1.12 -11.45
CA ARG A 193 -16.19 -0.05 -12.22
C ARG A 193 -15.09 -0.83 -11.50
N LEU A 194 -14.05 -0.15 -11.04
CA LEU A 194 -12.97 -0.78 -10.27
C LEU A 194 -13.48 -1.39 -8.95
N ALA A 195 -14.39 -0.70 -8.25
CA ALA A 195 -15.01 -1.23 -7.03
C ALA A 195 -15.76 -2.54 -7.30
N ASN A 196 -16.50 -2.62 -8.41
CA ASN A 196 -17.21 -3.84 -8.80
C ASN A 196 -16.22 -4.99 -9.12
N SER A 197 -15.15 -4.72 -9.86
CA SER A 197 -14.09 -5.70 -10.13
C SER A 197 -13.42 -6.21 -8.86
N PHE A 198 -13.11 -5.32 -7.91
CA PHE A 198 -12.59 -5.71 -6.60
C PHE A 198 -13.54 -6.63 -5.84
N LYS A 199 -14.83 -6.27 -5.82
CA LYS A 199 -15.86 -7.06 -5.14
C LYS A 199 -16.07 -8.42 -5.79
N GLN A 200 -16.00 -8.50 -7.12
CA GLN A 200 -16.12 -9.75 -7.86
C GLN A 200 -14.93 -10.67 -7.65
N ALA A 201 -13.72 -10.11 -7.53
CA ALA A 201 -12.51 -10.89 -7.27
C ALA A 201 -12.40 -11.41 -5.83
N ASP A 202 -12.95 -10.71 -4.83
CA ASP A 202 -12.99 -11.10 -3.39
C ASP A 202 -11.65 -11.57 -2.76
N GLN A 203 -10.53 -11.15 -3.35
CA GLN A 203 -9.19 -11.46 -2.85
C GLN A 203 -8.19 -10.31 -3.05
N VAL A 204 -8.72 -9.09 -3.23
CA VAL A 204 -7.90 -7.90 -3.39
C VAL A 204 -7.56 -7.31 -2.03
N ILE A 205 -6.29 -6.98 -1.82
CA ILE A 205 -5.79 -6.29 -0.64
C ILE A 205 -5.12 -4.98 -1.08
N LEU A 206 -5.60 -3.87 -0.53
CA LEU A 206 -5.04 -2.55 -0.82
C LEU A 206 -4.00 -2.15 0.22
N GLY A 207 -2.97 -1.47 -0.27
CA GLY A 207 -2.05 -0.71 0.53
C GLY A 207 -2.61 0.64 0.92
N MET A 208 -2.33 1.10 2.14
CA MET A 208 -2.44 2.50 2.52
C MET A 208 -1.18 2.99 3.27
N PRO A 209 -0.71 4.22 3.05
CA PRO A 209 0.41 4.74 3.82
C PRO A 209 -0.08 5.40 5.12
N PHE A 210 0.66 5.19 6.21
CA PHE A 210 0.64 6.08 7.38
C PHE A 210 1.70 7.17 7.27
N MET A 211 1.51 8.28 7.95
CA MET A 211 2.52 9.33 8.14
C MET A 211 3.00 9.28 9.58
N PHE A 212 4.31 9.39 9.81
CA PHE A 212 4.92 9.30 11.15
C PHE A 212 5.44 10.65 11.68
N GLU A 213 5.70 11.62 10.80
CA GLU A 213 6.27 12.93 11.15
C GLU A 213 5.46 14.08 10.51
N GLY A 214 5.38 15.22 11.19
CA GLY A 214 4.76 16.46 10.71
C GLY A 214 3.79 17.12 11.71
N GLU A 215 3.61 18.45 11.64
CA GLU A 215 2.68 19.26 12.46
C GLU A 215 1.19 19.00 12.16
N ALA A 216 0.84 17.84 11.62
CA ALA A 216 -0.55 17.48 11.43
C ALA A 216 -1.14 17.12 12.80
N ARG A 217 -2.16 17.88 13.23
CA ARG A 217 -3.10 17.40 14.27
C ARG A 217 -3.50 15.97 13.91
N LEU A 218 -3.48 15.05 14.90
CA LEU A 218 -3.98 13.68 14.74
C LEU A 218 -5.20 13.70 13.83
N ALA A 219 -5.09 13.07 12.66
CA ALA A 219 -6.17 13.08 11.69
C ALA A 219 -7.44 12.47 12.31
N PRO A 220 -8.63 12.82 11.79
CA PRO A 220 -9.89 12.27 12.28
C PRO A 220 -9.85 10.74 12.34
N THR A 221 -10.74 10.18 13.17
CA THR A 221 -10.90 8.72 13.29
C THR A 221 -10.97 8.08 11.91
N LEU A 222 -10.18 7.02 11.70
CA LEU A 222 -10.15 6.33 10.42
C LEU A 222 -11.56 5.84 10.05
N PRO A 223 -11.92 5.79 8.76
CA PRO A 223 -13.22 5.28 8.36
C PRO A 223 -13.48 3.85 8.87
N ASN A 224 -14.75 3.52 9.14
CA ASN A 224 -15.14 2.21 9.71
C ASN A 224 -14.64 1.01 8.88
N TYR A 225 -14.55 1.13 7.55
CA TYR A 225 -14.07 0.04 6.70
C TYR A 225 -12.56 -0.25 6.91
N VAL A 226 -11.78 0.76 7.30
CA VAL A 226 -10.37 0.62 7.69
C VAL A 226 -10.26 0.09 9.12
N GLN A 227 -11.06 0.64 10.05
CA GLN A 227 -11.03 0.21 11.45
C GLN A 227 -11.30 -1.29 11.62
N LYS A 228 -12.12 -1.89 10.75
CA LYS A 228 -12.37 -3.33 10.74
C LYS A 228 -11.14 -4.19 10.47
N GLN A 229 -10.08 -3.60 9.89
CA GLN A 229 -8.83 -4.26 9.54
C GLN A 229 -7.81 -4.26 10.69
N CYS A 230 -8.19 -3.73 11.87
CA CYS A 230 -7.29 -3.71 13.02
C CYS A 230 -7.04 -5.11 13.59
N ILE A 231 -5.83 -5.31 14.11
CA ILE A 231 -5.47 -6.52 14.84
C ILE A 231 -6.14 -6.47 16.21
N LYS A 232 -6.93 -7.51 16.52
CA LYS A 232 -7.74 -7.57 17.74
C LYS A 232 -7.01 -8.17 18.94
N VAL A 233 -6.09 -9.10 18.70
CA VAL A 233 -5.43 -9.85 19.77
C VAL A 233 -4.04 -9.27 20.01
N ILE A 234 -3.89 -8.56 21.13
CA ILE A 234 -2.62 -7.97 21.56
C ILE A 234 -2.26 -8.54 22.93
N ARG A 235 -1.16 -9.29 23.00
CA ARG A 235 -0.60 -9.82 24.24
C ARG A 235 0.60 -8.98 24.65
N ALA A 236 0.47 -8.36 25.82
CA ALA A 236 1.54 -7.60 26.46
C ALA A 236 2.00 -8.31 27.74
N PRO A 237 3.30 -8.32 28.06
CA PRO A 237 3.75 -8.74 29.37
C PRO A 237 3.18 -7.80 30.46
N PHE A 238 2.67 -8.39 31.55
CA PHE A 238 1.90 -7.71 32.59
C PHE A 238 2.69 -6.59 33.30
N ASP A 239 4.02 -6.72 33.41
CA ASP A 239 4.82 -5.92 34.34
C ASP A 239 5.40 -4.61 33.76
N ASN A 240 5.20 -4.26 32.47
CA ASN A 240 5.98 -3.18 31.84
C ASN A 240 5.28 -2.32 30.77
N LEU A 241 3.95 -2.18 30.79
CA LEU A 241 3.18 -1.46 29.74
C LEU A 241 3.67 -0.04 29.38
N GLY A 242 4.36 0.66 30.29
CA GLY A 242 4.92 2.01 30.05
C GLY A 242 6.36 2.07 29.54
N LYS A 243 7.11 0.96 29.54
CA LYS A 243 8.54 0.91 29.13
C LYS A 243 8.82 -0.01 27.95
N ILE A 244 7.79 -0.66 27.40
CA ILE A 244 7.91 -1.57 26.26
C ILE A 244 8.05 -0.75 24.97
N ALA A 245 9.02 -1.13 24.13
CA ALA A 245 9.15 -0.60 22.78
C ALA A 245 7.83 -0.78 22.03
N GLN A 246 7.32 0.30 21.44
CA GLN A 246 6.06 0.27 20.70
C GLN A 246 6.34 0.28 19.20
N PRO A 247 5.44 -0.33 18.40
CA PRO A 247 5.46 -0.12 16.96
C PRO A 247 5.34 1.36 16.62
N PRO A 248 5.80 1.76 15.42
CA PRO A 248 5.79 3.15 15.02
C PRO A 248 4.37 3.74 15.09
N LEU A 249 4.29 4.96 15.61
CA LEU A 249 3.04 5.67 15.82
C LEU A 249 2.72 6.51 14.58
N GLY A 250 1.69 6.10 13.84
CA GLY A 250 1.13 6.93 12.77
C GLY A 250 0.39 8.14 13.35
N VAL A 251 0.69 9.34 12.85
CA VAL A 251 0.00 10.59 13.20
C VAL A 251 -1.14 10.91 12.22
N ASN A 252 -1.05 10.40 11.00
CA ASN A 252 -2.04 10.56 9.94
C ASN A 252 -2.01 9.35 8.99
N ALA A 253 -3.04 9.16 8.17
CA ALA A 253 -3.12 8.07 7.19
C ALA A 253 -3.86 8.53 5.93
N MET A 254 -3.55 7.92 4.79
CA MET A 254 -4.28 8.15 3.54
C MET A 254 -5.01 6.86 3.14
N PRO A 255 -6.22 6.62 3.68
CA PRO A 255 -6.96 5.42 3.36
C PRO A 255 -7.46 5.45 1.90
N PRO A 256 -7.76 4.29 1.28
CA PRO A 256 -8.35 4.23 -0.05
C PRO A 256 -9.70 4.96 -0.11
N LEU A 257 -10.12 5.33 -1.32
CA LEU A 257 -11.43 5.94 -1.55
C LEU A 257 -12.53 5.04 -0.96
N PRO A 258 -13.54 5.56 -0.24
CA PRO A 258 -14.49 4.72 0.49
C PRO A 258 -15.23 3.66 -0.33
N ILE A 259 -15.52 3.93 -1.61
CA ILE A 259 -16.16 2.96 -2.52
C ILE A 259 -15.22 1.78 -2.85
N LEU A 260 -13.92 2.05 -2.99
CA LEU A 260 -12.89 1.06 -3.24
C LEU A 260 -12.56 0.29 -1.96
N GLY A 261 -12.30 0.99 -0.86
CA GLY A 261 -11.91 0.38 0.42
C GLY A 261 -12.99 -0.51 1.05
N LYS A 262 -14.28 -0.31 0.72
CA LYS A 262 -15.37 -1.21 1.12
C LYS A 262 -15.51 -2.46 0.25
N SER A 263 -14.88 -2.46 -0.92
CA SER A 263 -15.04 -3.50 -1.94
C SER A 263 -13.85 -4.47 -2.00
N VAL A 264 -12.92 -4.35 -1.05
CA VAL A 264 -11.71 -5.20 -0.96
C VAL A 264 -11.76 -6.08 0.28
N SER A 265 -11.03 -7.20 0.21
CA SER A 265 -10.98 -8.18 1.29
C SER A 265 -10.12 -7.72 2.47
N GLY A 266 -9.18 -6.80 2.24
CA GLY A 266 -8.30 -6.29 3.27
C GLY A 266 -7.63 -4.98 2.91
N ILE A 267 -7.20 -4.24 3.94
CA ILE A 267 -6.38 -3.03 3.79
C ILE A 267 -5.21 -3.17 4.76
N GLY A 268 -4.00 -3.24 4.20
CA GLY A 268 -2.76 -3.28 4.96
C GLY A 268 -1.95 -2.01 4.75
N HIS A 269 -1.09 -1.66 5.70
CA HIS A 269 -0.23 -0.50 5.50
C HIS A 269 1.02 -0.82 4.68
N PHE A 270 1.51 0.12 3.89
CA PHE A 270 2.82 0.02 3.26
C PHE A 270 3.60 1.28 3.58
N ASN A 271 4.60 1.13 4.45
CA ASN A 271 5.45 2.21 4.90
C ASN A 271 6.89 1.76 4.73
N LEU A 272 7.48 2.11 3.59
CA LEU A 272 8.82 1.74 3.20
C LEU A 272 9.77 2.91 3.48
N LEU A 273 10.00 3.21 4.76
CA LEU A 273 11.00 4.23 5.15
C LEU A 273 12.42 3.67 5.01
N ASP A 274 12.61 2.44 5.47
CA ASP A 274 13.82 1.64 5.31
C ASP A 274 13.43 0.25 4.81
N ALA A 275 13.90 -0.13 3.62
CA ALA A 275 13.63 -1.44 3.05
C ALA A 275 14.34 -2.58 3.80
N ARG A 276 15.34 -2.29 4.63
CA ARG A 276 16.08 -3.27 5.42
C ARG A 276 15.45 -3.51 6.79
N HIS A 277 14.51 -2.65 7.20
CA HIS A 277 13.87 -2.67 8.51
C HIS A 277 12.43 -2.16 8.38
N LEU A 278 11.49 -3.06 8.07
CA LEU A 278 10.10 -2.70 7.80
C LEU A 278 9.20 -2.91 9.02
N PRO A 279 8.32 -1.97 9.36
CA PRO A 279 7.30 -2.21 10.37
C PRO A 279 6.26 -3.20 9.85
N LEU A 280 6.05 -4.32 10.55
CA LEU A 280 4.94 -5.23 10.24
C LEU A 280 3.61 -4.77 10.81
N VAL A 281 3.67 -3.88 11.81
CA VAL A 281 2.51 -3.30 12.49
C VAL A 281 2.77 -1.81 12.71
N VAL A 282 1.76 -1.00 12.42
CA VAL A 282 1.71 0.42 12.78
C VAL A 282 0.66 0.61 13.85
N LYS A 283 0.98 1.39 14.89
CA LYS A 283 0.01 1.86 15.87
C LYS A 283 -0.58 3.17 15.40
N TYR A 284 -1.90 3.27 15.37
CA TYR A 284 -2.61 4.51 15.11
C TYR A 284 -3.66 4.69 16.21
N GLN A 285 -3.51 5.74 17.01
CA GLN A 285 -4.30 5.95 18.23
C GLN A 285 -4.19 4.72 19.17
N GLN A 286 -5.28 4.00 19.40
CA GLN A 286 -5.33 2.80 20.25
C GLN A 286 -5.40 1.49 19.44
N SER A 287 -5.33 1.57 18.11
CA SER A 287 -5.47 0.42 17.20
C SER A 287 -4.14 0.07 16.53
N TYR A 288 -3.98 -1.21 16.20
CA TYR A 288 -2.81 -1.75 15.52
C TYR A 288 -3.21 -2.25 14.14
N PHE A 289 -2.48 -1.83 13.11
CA PHE A 289 -2.79 -2.16 11.72
C PHE A 289 -1.67 -3.02 11.13
N PRO A 290 -2.00 -4.11 10.41
CA PRO A 290 -1.01 -4.98 9.80
C PRO A 290 -0.43 -4.34 8.53
N SER A 291 0.81 -4.68 8.21
CA SER A 291 1.42 -4.33 6.94
C SER A 291 0.77 -5.11 5.77
N LEU A 292 0.87 -4.54 4.57
CA LEU A 292 0.38 -5.16 3.34
C LEU A 292 1.01 -6.56 3.11
N PRO A 293 2.33 -6.77 3.23
CA PRO A 293 2.93 -8.11 3.13
C PRO A 293 2.43 -9.09 4.19
N LEU A 294 2.23 -8.64 5.44
CA LEU A 294 1.70 -9.50 6.51
C LEU A 294 0.27 -9.96 6.21
N LEU A 295 -0.58 -9.06 5.72
CA LEU A 295 -1.97 -9.37 5.39
C LEU A 295 -2.08 -10.26 4.15
N LEU A 296 -1.22 -10.05 3.15
CA LEU A 296 -1.10 -10.93 1.98
C LEU A 296 -0.64 -12.34 2.37
N ALA A 297 0.37 -12.45 3.24
CA ALA A 297 0.82 -13.73 3.78
C ALA A 297 -0.33 -14.44 4.52
N ALA A 298 -1.03 -13.73 5.40
CA ALA A 298 -2.20 -14.25 6.10
C ALA A 298 -3.26 -14.81 5.14
N LYS A 299 -3.70 -14.00 4.17
CA LYS A 299 -4.72 -14.40 3.19
C LYS A 299 -4.27 -15.60 2.34
N SER A 300 -3.00 -15.65 1.92
CA SER A 300 -2.45 -16.78 1.15
C SER A 300 -2.38 -18.10 1.93
N LEU A 301 -2.35 -18.02 3.27
CA LEU A 301 -2.40 -19.16 4.19
C LEU A 301 -3.83 -19.51 4.62
N GLY A 302 -4.85 -18.82 4.09
CA GLY A 302 -6.26 -19.03 4.44
C GLY A 302 -6.69 -18.34 5.74
N TYR A 303 -5.92 -17.36 6.22
CA TYR A 303 -6.20 -16.58 7.43
C TYR A 303 -6.68 -15.16 7.10
N ASP A 304 -7.28 -14.50 8.08
CA ASP A 304 -7.62 -13.08 8.03
C ASP A 304 -6.90 -12.29 9.14
N ALA A 305 -7.19 -10.99 9.25
CA ALA A 305 -6.59 -10.11 10.27
C ALA A 305 -6.91 -10.55 11.72
N ASN A 306 -7.96 -11.34 11.96
CA ASN A 306 -8.31 -11.84 13.28
C ASN A 306 -7.39 -12.97 13.75
N ASN A 307 -6.73 -13.68 12.82
CA ASN A 307 -5.77 -14.72 13.13
C ASN A 307 -4.36 -14.18 13.41
N ILE A 308 -4.14 -12.88 13.24
CA ILE A 308 -2.89 -12.21 13.58
C ILE A 308 -2.93 -11.86 15.07
N GLU A 309 -1.94 -12.34 15.81
CA GLU A 309 -1.75 -12.01 17.23
C GLU A 309 -0.42 -11.29 17.42
N ILE A 310 -0.48 -10.11 18.05
CA ILE A 310 0.70 -9.37 18.45
C ILE A 310 1.16 -9.86 19.81
N ARG A 311 2.43 -10.27 19.92
CA ARG A 311 3.10 -10.55 21.19
C ARG A 311 4.17 -9.50 21.39
N LEU A 312 3.82 -8.41 22.08
CA LEU A 312 4.76 -7.30 22.31
C LEU A 312 6.07 -7.84 22.89
N THR A 313 7.21 -7.36 22.37
CA THR A 313 8.58 -7.82 22.67
C THR A 313 9.00 -9.21 22.16
N LYS A 314 8.08 -10.04 21.66
CA LYS A 314 8.38 -11.41 21.19
C LYS A 314 8.20 -11.61 19.70
N GLY A 315 7.26 -10.91 19.07
CA GLY A 315 6.96 -11.10 17.65
C GLY A 315 5.48 -11.04 17.32
N ILE A 316 5.15 -11.63 16.17
CA ILE A 316 3.79 -11.77 15.66
C ILE A 316 3.52 -13.25 15.44
N SER A 317 2.33 -13.71 15.83
CA SER A 317 1.85 -15.06 15.51
C SER A 317 0.79 -14.94 14.42
N LEU A 318 0.92 -15.74 13.36
CA LEU A 318 -0.06 -15.87 12.28
C LEU A 318 -0.49 -17.33 12.20
N GLY A 319 -1.59 -17.67 12.87
CA GLY A 319 -1.93 -19.08 13.10
C GLY A 319 -0.77 -19.80 13.81
N GLU A 320 -0.23 -20.84 13.17
CA GLU A 320 0.93 -21.60 13.66
C GLU A 320 2.28 -20.92 13.39
N LEU A 321 2.35 -20.03 12.40
CA LEU A 321 3.58 -19.35 12.01
C LEU A 321 3.98 -18.33 13.08
N GLN A 322 5.21 -18.46 13.59
CA GLN A 322 5.82 -17.48 14.49
C GLN A 322 6.77 -16.58 13.69
N ILE A 323 6.38 -15.31 13.54
CA ILE A 323 7.18 -14.28 12.88
C ILE A 323 8.00 -13.56 13.94
N ASN A 324 9.31 -13.79 13.89
CA ASN A 324 10.25 -13.12 14.77
C ASN A 324 10.46 -11.68 14.30
N THR A 325 10.18 -10.72 15.19
CA THR A 325 10.45 -9.29 14.97
C THR A 325 11.38 -8.78 16.04
N ASP A 326 11.84 -7.54 15.88
CA ASP A 326 12.40 -6.82 17.03
C ASP A 326 11.32 -6.43 18.06
N SER A 327 11.73 -5.75 19.11
CA SER A 327 10.82 -5.33 20.20
C SER A 327 9.75 -4.33 19.77
N ALA A 328 9.97 -3.59 18.67
CA ALA A 328 9.06 -2.62 18.08
C ALA A 328 8.27 -3.18 16.87
N LEU A 329 8.28 -4.51 16.67
CA LEU A 329 7.55 -5.21 15.60
C LEU A 329 8.04 -4.90 14.18
N TYR A 330 9.31 -4.53 14.03
CA TYR A 330 9.94 -4.46 12.72
C TYR A 330 10.52 -5.81 12.31
N LEU A 331 10.49 -6.04 11.01
CA LEU A 331 11.08 -7.18 10.33
C LEU A 331 12.32 -6.73 9.56
N ARG A 332 13.39 -7.52 9.65
CA ARG A 332 14.52 -7.47 8.71
C ARG A 332 14.31 -8.56 7.67
N PRO A 333 13.77 -8.23 6.47
CA PRO A 333 13.45 -9.25 5.48
C PRO A 333 14.73 -9.88 4.90
N PHE A 334 14.60 -11.02 4.25
CA PHE A 334 15.65 -11.56 3.38
C PHE A 334 15.47 -11.04 1.95
N PHE A 335 16.56 -10.63 1.30
CA PHE A 335 16.58 -10.24 -0.12
C PHE A 335 17.22 -11.36 -0.95
N TYR A 336 16.48 -11.86 -1.93
CA TYR A 336 16.85 -13.00 -2.76
C TYR A 336 17.62 -12.51 -3.98
N GLN A 337 18.74 -13.16 -4.29
CA GLN A 337 19.62 -12.76 -5.38
C GLN A 337 19.20 -13.37 -6.71
N ASP A 338 19.29 -12.57 -7.77
CA ASP A 338 19.14 -13.02 -9.14
C ASP A 338 20.43 -13.75 -9.55
N THR A 339 20.46 -15.07 -9.35
CA THR A 339 21.63 -15.89 -9.70
C THR A 339 21.61 -16.29 -11.18
N GLN A 340 20.65 -17.13 -11.58
CA GLN A 340 20.47 -17.61 -12.97
C GLN A 340 19.11 -17.23 -13.57
N GLN A 341 18.11 -17.03 -12.71
CA GLN A 341 16.77 -16.55 -13.06
C GLN A 341 16.42 -15.42 -12.11
N SER A 342 15.59 -14.48 -12.59
CA SER A 342 15.04 -13.41 -11.74
C SER A 342 14.36 -14.02 -10.51
N SER A 343 14.67 -13.50 -9.33
CA SER A 343 14.15 -13.97 -8.04
C SER A 343 12.63 -13.98 -8.02
N PHE A 344 12.01 -13.02 -8.70
CA PHE A 344 10.59 -13.01 -8.94
C PHE A 344 10.31 -13.01 -10.44
N ARG A 345 9.19 -13.63 -10.80
CA ARG A 345 8.60 -13.41 -12.11
C ARG A 345 8.01 -12.00 -12.15
N VAL A 346 8.52 -11.16 -13.04
CA VAL A 346 8.05 -9.80 -13.25
C VAL A 346 7.48 -9.69 -14.66
N ASP A 347 6.16 -9.57 -14.75
CA ASP A 347 5.42 -9.48 -16.00
C ASP A 347 5.01 -8.03 -16.27
N SER A 348 5.22 -7.55 -17.50
CA SER A 348 4.80 -6.21 -17.91
C SER A 348 3.27 -6.08 -17.88
N TYR A 349 2.75 -5.03 -17.26
CA TYR A 349 1.30 -4.80 -17.12
C TYR A 349 0.59 -4.88 -18.47
N ILE A 350 1.15 -4.26 -19.51
CA ILE A 350 0.56 -4.26 -20.84
C ILE A 350 0.58 -5.63 -21.52
N ASP A 351 1.58 -6.47 -21.24
CA ASP A 351 1.65 -7.82 -21.82
C ASP A 351 0.58 -8.74 -21.23
N VAL A 352 0.29 -8.57 -19.94
CA VAL A 352 -0.81 -9.27 -19.26
C VAL A 352 -2.16 -8.76 -19.78
N LEU A 353 -2.33 -7.44 -19.85
CA LEU A 353 -3.58 -6.81 -20.30
C LEU A 353 -3.95 -7.20 -21.73
N LEU A 354 -2.96 -7.28 -22.64
CA LEU A 354 -3.16 -7.68 -24.03
C LEU A 354 -3.22 -9.20 -24.24
N GLY A 355 -3.09 -10.00 -23.17
CA GLY A 355 -3.12 -11.46 -23.25
C GLY A 355 -1.89 -12.10 -23.91
N ARG A 356 -0.78 -11.36 -24.08
CA ARG A 356 0.52 -11.94 -24.49
C ARG A 356 1.03 -12.92 -23.42
N ILE A 357 0.68 -12.65 -22.16
CA ILE A 357 0.86 -13.55 -21.04
C ILE A 357 -0.52 -14.09 -20.65
N PRO A 358 -0.79 -15.40 -20.83
CA PRO A 358 -2.07 -16.01 -20.48
C PRO A 358 -2.39 -15.89 -18.99
N ALA A 359 -3.63 -15.51 -18.67
CA ALA A 359 -4.11 -15.38 -17.29
C ALA A 359 -4.01 -16.69 -16.47
N THR A 360 -4.06 -17.84 -17.15
CA THR A 360 -3.89 -19.17 -16.53
C THR A 360 -2.55 -19.35 -15.83
N GLN A 361 -1.52 -18.57 -16.18
CA GLN A 361 -0.23 -18.64 -15.52
C GLN A 361 -0.22 -18.03 -14.11
N TYR A 362 -1.26 -17.29 -13.73
CA TYR A 362 -1.45 -16.74 -12.39
C TYR A 362 -2.23 -17.68 -11.47
N GLN A 363 -2.52 -18.90 -11.91
CA GLN A 363 -3.23 -19.88 -11.09
C GLN A 363 -2.46 -20.16 -9.79
N ASP A 364 -3.16 -20.02 -8.66
CA ASP A 364 -2.63 -20.20 -7.30
C ASP A 364 -1.44 -19.28 -6.96
N LYS A 365 -1.31 -18.16 -7.68
CA LYS A 365 -0.27 -17.14 -7.45
C LYS A 365 -0.76 -16.00 -6.56
N ILE A 366 0.15 -15.45 -5.78
CA ILE A 366 -0.01 -14.17 -5.10
C ILE A 366 0.51 -13.10 -6.05
N VAL A 367 -0.39 -12.25 -6.54
CA VAL A 367 -0.06 -11.25 -7.55
C VAL A 367 0.13 -9.89 -6.89
N LEU A 368 1.28 -9.26 -7.12
CA LEU A 368 1.58 -7.90 -6.68
C LEU A 368 1.52 -6.94 -7.86
N ILE A 369 0.63 -5.95 -7.80
CA ILE A 369 0.52 -4.92 -8.83
C ILE A 369 1.11 -3.62 -8.30
N GLY A 370 2.15 -3.10 -8.97
CA GLY A 370 2.81 -1.87 -8.57
C GLY A 370 3.72 -1.26 -9.62
N ILE A 371 4.18 -0.04 -9.33
CA ILE A 371 5.02 0.75 -10.23
C ILE A 371 6.48 0.31 -10.11
N THR A 372 7.10 0.08 -11.26
CA THR A 372 8.53 -0.28 -11.39
C THR A 372 9.31 0.67 -12.28
N ALA A 373 8.62 1.51 -13.07
CA ALA A 373 9.24 2.55 -13.88
C ALA A 373 10.03 3.54 -12.99
N PRO A 374 11.34 3.72 -13.20
CA PRO A 374 12.23 4.47 -12.29
C PRO A 374 11.82 5.93 -12.00
N HIS A 375 11.10 6.57 -12.92
CA HIS A 375 10.67 7.97 -12.77
C HIS A 375 9.29 8.13 -12.12
N GLU A 376 8.54 7.03 -11.97
CA GLU A 376 7.15 7.02 -11.44
C GLU A 376 7.07 6.37 -10.04
N THR A 377 8.20 5.93 -9.50
CA THR A 377 8.25 5.27 -8.19
C THR A 377 9.48 5.68 -7.40
N VAL A 378 9.34 5.69 -6.08
CA VAL A 378 10.48 5.83 -5.18
C VAL A 378 11.26 4.51 -5.19
N LEU A 379 12.54 4.61 -5.52
CA LEU A 379 13.50 3.53 -5.37
C LEU A 379 13.99 3.47 -3.92
N HIS A 380 14.14 2.26 -3.41
CA HIS A 380 14.59 1.99 -2.05
C HIS A 380 15.94 1.31 -2.06
N SER A 381 16.82 1.76 -1.16
CA SER A 381 18.14 1.17 -1.02
C SER A 381 18.09 -0.15 -0.26
N THR A 382 18.53 -1.22 -0.91
CA THR A 382 18.53 -2.58 -0.34
C THR A 382 19.93 -3.18 -0.39
N PRO A 383 20.17 -4.34 0.27
CA PRO A 383 21.45 -5.03 0.19
C PRO A 383 21.89 -5.40 -1.23
N LEU A 384 20.92 -5.54 -2.15
CA LEU A 384 21.12 -5.92 -3.55
C LEU A 384 21.16 -4.73 -4.51
N GLY A 385 20.96 -3.50 -4.01
CA GLY A 385 20.90 -2.28 -4.81
C GLY A 385 19.58 -1.53 -4.65
N GLU A 386 19.36 -0.56 -5.51
CA GLU A 386 18.12 0.22 -5.57
C GLU A 386 17.01 -0.60 -6.22
N MET A 387 15.83 -0.65 -5.61
CA MET A 387 14.67 -1.34 -6.19
C MET A 387 13.35 -0.61 -5.96
N PRO A 388 12.37 -0.76 -6.87
CA PRO A 388 11.02 -0.23 -6.68
C PRO A 388 10.31 -0.78 -5.45
N SER A 389 9.39 0.02 -4.92
CA SER A 389 8.57 -0.31 -3.75
C SER A 389 7.90 -1.69 -3.84
N VAL A 390 7.35 -2.05 -5.01
CA VAL A 390 6.65 -3.33 -5.20
C VAL A 390 7.58 -4.53 -5.10
N LEU A 391 8.84 -4.41 -5.51
CA LEU A 391 9.83 -5.48 -5.37
C LEU A 391 10.26 -5.66 -3.92
N VAL A 392 10.43 -4.56 -3.16
CA VAL A 392 10.67 -4.64 -1.70
C VAL A 392 9.54 -5.41 -1.01
N LEU A 393 8.29 -5.13 -1.39
CA LEU A 393 7.12 -5.86 -0.86
C LEU A 393 7.14 -7.34 -1.26
N ALA A 394 7.57 -7.68 -2.49
CA ALA A 394 7.74 -9.07 -2.93
C ALA A 394 8.79 -9.82 -2.11
N HIS A 395 9.97 -9.21 -1.88
CA HIS A 395 11.00 -9.75 -1.01
C HIS A 395 10.51 -9.96 0.43
N THR A 396 9.80 -8.96 0.97
CA THR A 396 9.24 -9.03 2.33
C THR A 396 8.20 -10.14 2.45
N LEU A 397 7.28 -10.25 1.48
CA LEU A 397 6.28 -11.31 1.43
C LEU A 397 6.92 -12.69 1.31
N SER A 398 7.93 -12.84 0.45
CA SER A 398 8.66 -14.10 0.30
C SER A 398 9.38 -14.48 1.59
N SER A 399 10.03 -13.52 2.25
CA SER A 399 10.66 -13.71 3.57
C SER A 399 9.65 -14.17 4.63
N LEU A 400 8.44 -13.59 4.64
CA LEU A 400 7.34 -14.02 5.51
C LEU A 400 6.90 -15.47 5.26
N LEU A 401 6.70 -15.85 4.00
CA LEU A 401 6.22 -17.18 3.64
C LEU A 401 7.29 -18.26 3.83
N ASN A 402 8.55 -17.94 3.56
CA ASN A 402 9.68 -18.86 3.72
C ASN A 402 10.22 -18.91 5.16
N GLN A 403 9.75 -18.02 6.05
CA GLN A 403 10.26 -17.84 7.41
C GLN A 403 11.73 -17.39 7.46
N ASP A 404 12.18 -16.70 6.42
CA ASP A 404 13.55 -16.25 6.25
C ASP A 404 13.75 -14.92 6.99
N PHE A 405 13.84 -14.98 8.32
CA PHE A 405 13.94 -13.81 9.19
C PHE A 405 15.30 -13.70 9.88
N PHE A 406 15.86 -12.48 9.94
CA PHE A 406 17.05 -12.22 10.75
C PHE A 406 16.65 -11.86 12.18
N ARG A 407 17.18 -12.62 13.14
CA ARG A 407 17.11 -12.28 14.56
C ARG A 407 18.47 -11.78 15.00
N VAL A 408 18.54 -10.56 15.51
CA VAL A 408 19.70 -10.12 16.31
C VAL A 408 19.51 -10.75 17.70
N PRO A 409 20.31 -11.75 18.09
CA PRO A 409 20.14 -12.38 19.39
C PRO A 409 20.59 -11.44 20.50
N ASN A 410 19.96 -11.53 21.68
CA ASN A 410 20.30 -10.66 22.82
C ASN A 410 21.77 -10.80 23.25
N TRP A 411 22.42 -11.95 22.99
CA TRP A 411 23.84 -12.14 23.26
C TRP A 411 24.74 -11.30 22.34
N ALA A 412 24.27 -10.88 21.16
CA ALA A 412 25.05 -10.07 20.24
C ALA A 412 25.43 -8.73 20.90
N LEU A 413 24.54 -8.17 21.73
CA LEU A 413 24.82 -6.99 22.54
C LEU A 413 25.92 -7.26 23.57
N GLY A 414 25.92 -8.45 24.19
CA GLY A 414 26.98 -8.93 25.07
C GLY A 414 28.33 -9.09 24.37
N LEU A 415 28.34 -9.66 23.16
CA LEU A 415 29.55 -9.81 22.35
C LEU A 415 30.07 -8.45 21.86
N GLN A 416 29.17 -7.56 21.45
CA GLN A 416 29.47 -6.19 21.04
C GLN A 416 30.07 -5.37 22.19
N THR A 417 29.44 -5.38 23.37
CA THR A 417 29.97 -4.73 24.57
C THR A 417 31.29 -5.32 25.00
N SER A 418 31.47 -6.65 24.91
CA SER A 418 32.75 -7.31 25.21
C SER A 418 33.85 -6.91 24.24
N ALA A 419 33.58 -6.93 22.93
CA ALA A 419 34.53 -6.48 21.91
C ALA A 419 34.92 -5.00 22.12
N PHE A 420 33.94 -4.17 22.51
CA PHE A 420 34.18 -2.77 22.83
C PHE A 420 35.06 -2.59 24.07
N ILE A 421 34.78 -3.32 25.16
CA ILE A 421 35.61 -3.33 26.37
C ILE A 421 37.04 -3.77 26.02
N LEU A 422 37.21 -4.76 25.14
CA LEU A 422 38.53 -5.21 24.69
C LEU A 422 39.27 -4.10 23.92
N VAL A 423 38.59 -3.35 23.05
CA VAL A 423 39.19 -2.20 22.34
C VAL A 423 39.57 -1.09 23.32
N VAL A 424 38.71 -0.74 24.27
CA VAL A 424 39.04 0.28 25.29
C VAL A 424 40.19 -0.17 26.18
N ALA A 425 40.21 -1.44 26.59
CA ALA A 425 41.32 -2.01 27.35
C ALA A 425 42.62 -1.99 26.53
N TYR A 426 42.54 -2.30 25.24
CA TYR A 426 43.69 -2.20 24.33
C TYR A 426 44.23 -0.77 24.21
N LEU A 427 43.35 0.21 23.98
CA LEU A 427 43.76 1.63 23.88
C LEU A 427 44.26 2.19 25.22
N GLY A 428 43.64 1.80 26.34
CA GLY A 428 43.94 2.32 27.68
C GLY A 428 45.17 1.69 28.34
N PHE A 429 45.45 0.41 28.11
CA PHE A 429 46.56 -0.32 28.77
C PHE A 429 47.72 -0.66 27.83
N LEU A 430 47.45 -0.91 26.55
CA LEU A 430 48.46 -1.38 25.59
C LEU A 430 49.12 -0.22 24.82
N LEU A 431 48.36 0.83 24.51
CA LEU A 431 48.86 2.01 23.82
C LEU A 431 49.86 2.87 24.64
N PRO A 432 49.70 3.06 25.96
CA PRO A 432 50.71 3.75 26.78
C PRO A 432 51.95 2.90 27.09
N THR A 433 51.89 1.58 26.90
CA THR A 433 53.02 0.67 27.13
C THR A 433 53.86 0.45 25.87
N LEU A 434 53.35 0.80 24.68
CA LEU A 434 54.16 1.00 23.48
C LEU A 434 55.16 2.12 23.77
N LYS A 435 56.43 1.73 23.94
CA LYS A 435 57.54 2.63 24.25
C LYS A 435 57.56 3.80 23.24
N ARG A 436 58.08 4.94 23.70
CA ARG A 436 58.16 6.22 22.97
C ARG A 436 59.04 6.29 21.70
N PRO A 437 59.88 5.32 21.23
CA PRO A 437 60.80 5.67 20.15
C PRO A 437 60.15 5.80 18.75
N TYR A 438 58.88 5.43 18.55
CA TYR A 438 58.25 5.51 17.22
C TYR A 438 57.44 6.79 16.98
N ALA A 439 57.11 7.58 18.01
CA ALA A 439 56.38 8.84 17.85
C ALA A 439 57.22 9.97 17.24
N VAL A 440 58.56 9.83 17.24
CA VAL A 440 59.48 10.85 16.69
C VAL A 440 59.72 10.66 15.18
N MET A 441 59.42 9.48 14.62
CA MET A 441 59.70 9.21 13.20
C MET A 441 58.65 9.78 12.25
N VAL A 442 57.43 10.10 12.74
CA VAL A 442 56.36 10.72 11.93
C VAL A 442 56.47 12.25 11.89
N LEU A 443 57.24 12.89 12.79
CA LEU A 443 57.41 14.34 12.83
C LEU A 443 58.72 14.84 12.20
N THR A 444 59.56 13.96 11.65
CA THR A 444 60.85 14.33 11.03
C THR A 444 60.89 14.16 9.52
N SER A 445 59.75 13.87 8.85
CA SER A 445 59.65 13.84 7.39
C SER A 445 58.87 15.00 6.79
N SER A 446 58.80 16.14 7.48
CA SER A 446 58.44 17.43 6.88
C SER A 446 59.52 18.44 7.28
N THR A 447 60.37 18.72 6.29
CA THR A 447 61.47 19.69 6.21
C THR A 447 61.35 20.93 7.08
#